data_AF-A0A2V6AY08-F1
#
_entry.id   AF-A0A2V6AY08-F1
#
_cell.length_a   1.000
_cell.length_b   1.000
_cell.length_c   1.000
_cell.angle_alpha   90.00
_cell.angle_beta   90.00
_cell.angle_gamma   90.00
#
_symmetry.space_group_name_H-M   'P 1'
#
loop_
_entity.id
_entity.type
_entity.pdbx_description
1 polymer ?
#
loop_
_entity_poly.entity_id
_entity_poly.type
_entity_poly.pdbx_seq_one_letter_code
_entity_poly.pdbx_strand_id
1 'polypeptide(L)'
;MLRVCWILISLLFAADLQGAIISGFAAGFANQTPGFWGIEFQSGAPGERIASVALKMPGPGFFDFDGVDNYQNQTAPIFDAGSSFGLSAGQVFFSFTGEHPKVLRIRFAPDAFAPGDRLQFAADIDGLGSKVGGALGGYGGVQMNIGLSDGRRGVTNFRTDTEVASRVTLEIGPSVVPETGRTIWLLLCAGLILCALDTLPWVNGFKCLNL
;
A
#
# COMPACT_ATOMS: atom_id res chain seq x y z
N MET A 1 11.63 -30.83 26.44
CA MET A 1 10.46 -29.92 26.43
C MET A 1 10.84 -28.46 26.17
N LEU A 2 11.82 -27.87 26.86
CA LEU A 2 12.21 -26.45 26.68
C LEU A 2 12.52 -26.01 25.23
N ARG A 3 13.13 -26.86 24.40
CA ARG A 3 13.53 -26.50 23.02
C ARG A 3 12.36 -26.31 22.05
N VAL A 4 11.21 -26.94 22.30
CA VAL A 4 10.02 -26.83 21.43
C VAL A 4 9.33 -25.47 21.62
N CYS A 5 9.34 -24.93 22.84
CA CYS A 5 8.78 -23.61 23.13
C CYS A 5 9.55 -22.48 22.43
N TRP A 6 10.88 -22.53 22.38
CA TRP A 6 11.68 -21.51 21.69
C TRP A 6 11.45 -21.50 20.17
N ILE A 7 11.26 -22.65 19.53
CA ILE A 7 11.00 -22.73 18.08
C ILE A 7 9.62 -22.13 17.73
N LEU A 8 8.59 -22.43 18.54
CA LEU A 8 7.26 -21.83 18.38
C LEU A 8 7.25 -20.33 18.63
N ILE A 9 7.99 -19.85 19.63
CA ILE A 9 8.17 -18.42 19.93
C ILE A 9 8.83 -17.72 18.72
N SER A 10 9.92 -18.26 18.18
CA SER A 10 10.62 -17.65 17.03
C SER A 10 9.80 -17.66 15.74
N LEU A 11 8.95 -18.67 15.52
CA LEU A 11 8.05 -18.74 14.36
C LEU A 11 6.89 -17.72 14.45
N LEU A 12 6.47 -17.34 15.66
CA LEU A 12 5.42 -16.33 15.89
C LEU A 12 5.93 -14.89 15.73
N PHE A 13 7.22 -14.62 15.98
CA PHE A 13 7.82 -13.29 15.77
C PHE A 13 8.26 -13.02 14.32
N ALA A 14 8.34 -14.05 13.48
CA ALA A 14 8.80 -13.93 12.10
C ALA A 14 7.69 -13.53 11.11
N ALA A 15 6.41 -13.62 11.50
CA ALA A 15 5.30 -13.52 10.56
C ALA A 15 4.91 -12.08 10.14
N ASP A 16 5.29 -11.04 10.89
CA ASP A 16 4.68 -9.69 10.73
C ASP A 16 5.65 -8.52 10.53
N LEU A 17 6.92 -8.77 10.22
CA LEU A 17 7.91 -7.70 10.02
C LEU A 17 8.08 -7.27 8.56
N GLN A 18 7.23 -7.72 7.64
CA GLN A 18 7.33 -7.33 6.23
C GLN A 18 6.71 -5.95 6.04
N GLY A 19 7.54 -4.98 5.66
CA GLY A 19 7.07 -3.67 5.20
C GLY A 19 6.37 -3.77 3.84
N ALA A 20 5.62 -2.72 3.49
CA ALA A 20 4.98 -2.56 2.20
C ALA A 20 5.97 -2.03 1.17
N ILE A 21 6.04 -2.63 0.00
CA ILE A 21 6.74 -2.08 -1.16
C ILE A 21 5.72 -1.79 -2.25
N ILE A 22 5.60 -0.53 -2.64
CA ILE A 22 4.69 -0.07 -3.68
C ILE A 22 5.51 0.64 -4.75
N SER A 23 5.29 0.29 -6.01
CA SER A 23 5.86 1.01 -7.14
C SER A 23 4.80 1.80 -7.88
N GLY A 24 5.23 2.91 -8.48
CA GLY A 24 4.42 3.70 -9.40
C GLY A 24 5.22 3.94 -10.68
N PHE A 25 4.55 3.90 -11.82
CA PHE A 25 5.14 4.23 -13.11
C PHE A 25 4.17 5.07 -13.92
N ALA A 26 4.74 5.91 -14.79
CA ALA A 26 4.00 6.69 -15.75
C ALA A 26 4.78 6.75 -17.05
N ALA A 27 4.11 6.54 -18.18
CA ALA A 27 4.70 6.61 -19.51
C ALA A 27 3.79 7.37 -20.46
N GLY A 28 4.35 8.21 -21.33
CA GLY A 28 3.58 8.93 -22.34
C GLY A 28 4.27 10.15 -22.94
N PHE A 29 3.70 10.64 -24.04
CA PHE A 29 4.04 11.89 -24.71
C PHE A 29 2.84 12.85 -24.61
N ALA A 30 3.06 14.17 -24.56
CA ALA A 30 1.94 15.11 -24.64
C ALA A 30 1.16 14.88 -25.93
N ASN A 31 -0.17 14.95 -25.88
CA ASN A 31 -1.05 15.03 -27.04
C ASN A 31 -0.96 13.85 -28.03
N GLN A 32 -0.36 12.71 -27.67
CA GLN A 32 -0.25 11.55 -28.55
C GLN A 32 -0.73 10.24 -27.91
N THR A 33 -0.84 10.16 -26.59
CA THR A 33 -1.48 9.05 -25.87
C THR A 33 -1.78 9.52 -24.45
N PRO A 34 -2.96 9.20 -23.86
CA PRO A 34 -3.18 9.44 -22.43
C PRO A 34 -1.99 8.91 -21.65
N GLY A 35 -1.48 9.68 -20.68
CA GLY A 35 -0.42 9.19 -19.81
C GLY A 35 -0.87 7.84 -19.24
N PHE A 36 -0.14 6.77 -19.54
CA PHE A 36 -0.40 5.48 -18.93
C PHE A 36 0.23 5.51 -17.56
N TRP A 37 -0.61 5.45 -16.54
CA TRP A 37 -0.23 5.40 -15.14
C TRP A 37 -0.40 3.97 -14.65
N GLY A 38 0.50 3.53 -13.79
CA GLY A 38 0.26 2.32 -13.02
C GLY A 38 0.86 2.38 -11.63
N ILE A 39 0.22 1.60 -10.76
CA ILE A 39 0.58 1.42 -9.35
C ILE A 39 0.59 -0.08 -9.11
N GLU A 40 1.67 -0.58 -8.53
CA GLU A 40 1.84 -2.01 -8.24
C GLU A 40 2.15 -2.17 -6.75
N PHE A 41 1.42 -3.07 -6.09
CA PHE A 41 1.70 -3.43 -4.71
C PHE A 41 2.62 -4.65 -4.72
N GLN A 42 3.94 -4.43 -4.68
CA GLN A 42 4.93 -5.47 -4.94
C GLN A 42 5.01 -6.50 -3.80
N SER A 43 5.01 -6.03 -2.56
CA SER A 43 5.04 -6.90 -1.38
C SER A 43 4.46 -6.17 -0.16
N GLY A 44 3.99 -6.95 0.82
CA GLY A 44 3.47 -6.47 2.09
C GLY A 44 3.11 -7.65 2.99
N ALA A 45 2.81 -7.39 4.26
CA ALA A 45 2.38 -8.44 5.17
C ALA A 45 1.07 -9.13 4.71
N PRO A 46 0.83 -10.40 5.09
CA PRO A 46 -0.44 -11.06 4.82
C PRO A 46 -1.63 -10.21 5.30
N GLY A 47 -2.64 -10.00 4.44
CA GLY A 47 -3.81 -9.20 4.79
C GLY A 47 -3.65 -7.67 4.60
N GLU A 48 -2.45 -7.18 4.31
CA GLU A 48 -2.24 -5.76 4.02
C GLU A 48 -2.90 -5.35 2.70
N ARG A 49 -3.43 -4.13 2.62
CA ARG A 49 -4.14 -3.61 1.44
C ARG A 49 -3.81 -2.15 1.20
N ILE A 50 -3.72 -1.74 -0.07
CA ILE A 50 -3.74 -0.31 -0.42
C ILE A 50 -5.20 0.16 -0.36
N ALA A 51 -5.49 1.10 0.54
CA ALA A 51 -6.82 1.68 0.67
C ALA A 51 -7.01 2.93 -0.22
N SER A 52 -5.92 3.69 -0.44
CA SER A 52 -5.98 4.89 -1.27
C SER A 52 -4.64 5.28 -1.87
N VAL A 53 -4.71 5.91 -3.04
CA VAL A 53 -3.61 6.63 -3.67
C VAL A 53 -4.05 8.07 -3.95
N ALA A 54 -3.14 9.03 -3.80
CA ALA A 54 -3.31 10.36 -4.36
C ALA A 54 -2.07 10.77 -5.15
N LEU A 55 -2.28 11.16 -6.39
CA LEU A 55 -1.26 11.71 -7.29
C LEU A 55 -1.42 13.22 -7.34
N LYS A 56 -0.37 13.94 -7.01
CA LYS A 56 -0.35 15.41 -6.99
C LYS A 56 0.66 15.93 -8.01
N MET A 57 0.16 16.70 -8.96
CA MET A 57 0.98 17.28 -10.02
C MET A 57 1.91 18.39 -9.49
N PRO A 58 3.15 18.47 -10.01
CA PRO A 58 4.08 19.54 -9.68
C PRO A 58 3.85 20.78 -10.56
N GLY A 59 4.23 21.95 -10.03
CA GLY A 59 4.32 23.20 -10.79
C GLY A 59 3.08 23.51 -11.64
N PRO A 60 3.26 23.87 -12.93
CA PRO A 60 2.15 24.19 -13.83
C PRO A 60 1.32 22.98 -14.25
N GLY A 61 1.78 21.75 -14.04
CA GLY A 61 1.11 20.54 -14.53
C GLY A 61 -0.25 20.26 -13.89
N PHE A 62 -1.21 19.78 -14.65
CA PHE A 62 -2.54 19.36 -14.17
C PHE A 62 -3.04 18.14 -14.95
N PHE A 63 -4.02 17.42 -14.40
CA PHE A 63 -4.75 16.43 -15.18
C PHE A 63 -5.79 17.15 -16.04
N ASP A 64 -5.86 16.77 -17.31
CA ASP A 64 -6.78 17.37 -18.27
C ASP A 64 -7.90 16.39 -18.59
N PHE A 65 -9.12 16.79 -18.28
CA PHE A 65 -10.33 16.01 -18.52
C PHE A 65 -11.41 16.85 -19.21
N ASP A 66 -11.01 17.95 -19.87
CA ASP A 66 -11.92 18.92 -20.49
C ASP A 66 -12.63 18.38 -21.75
N GLY A 67 -12.13 17.26 -22.27
CA GLY A 67 -12.78 16.45 -23.29
C GLY A 67 -12.85 17.10 -24.66
N VAL A 68 -11.87 17.92 -25.05
CA VAL A 68 -11.91 18.60 -26.37
C VAL A 68 -10.81 18.16 -27.35
N ASP A 69 -11.29 17.74 -28.53
CA ASP A 69 -10.64 17.76 -29.86
C ASP A 69 -9.50 16.83 -30.27
N ASN A 70 -8.82 16.05 -29.41
CA ASN A 70 -7.83 15.08 -29.96
C ASN A 70 -7.87 13.65 -29.41
N TYR A 71 -8.41 13.43 -28.20
CA TYR A 71 -8.49 12.08 -27.61
C TYR A 71 -9.82 11.84 -26.89
N GLN A 72 -10.84 11.45 -27.67
CA GLN A 72 -12.07 10.76 -27.23
C GLN A 72 -12.76 11.26 -25.95
N ASN A 73 -12.96 12.57 -25.76
CA ASN A 73 -13.77 13.11 -24.65
C ASN A 73 -13.44 12.46 -23.30
N GLN A 74 -12.16 12.35 -22.92
CA GLN A 74 -11.77 11.75 -21.66
C GLN A 74 -12.19 12.67 -20.50
N THR A 75 -13.43 12.51 -20.03
CA THR A 75 -14.01 13.31 -18.93
C THR A 75 -13.59 12.82 -17.54
N ALA A 76 -12.85 11.72 -17.46
CA ALA A 76 -12.33 11.12 -16.24
C ALA A 76 -11.17 10.15 -16.53
N PRO A 77 -10.36 9.78 -15.53
CA PRO A 77 -9.44 8.66 -15.65
C PRO A 77 -10.14 7.36 -16.08
N ILE A 78 -9.51 6.60 -16.96
CA ILE A 78 -10.07 5.36 -17.52
C ILE A 78 -9.30 4.17 -16.99
N PHE A 79 -9.98 3.27 -16.26
CA PHE A 79 -9.41 1.99 -15.82
C PHE A 79 -9.07 1.10 -17.02
N ASP A 80 -7.85 0.56 -17.04
CA ASP A 80 -7.40 -0.37 -18.08
C ASP A 80 -7.48 -1.81 -17.56
N ALA A 81 -8.54 -2.52 -17.93
CA ALA A 81 -8.76 -3.91 -17.52
C ALA A 81 -7.80 -4.90 -18.18
N GLY A 82 -7.21 -4.57 -19.33
CA GLY A 82 -6.29 -5.46 -20.04
C GLY A 82 -4.89 -5.51 -19.42
N SER A 83 -4.50 -4.42 -18.77
CA SER A 83 -3.17 -4.29 -18.16
C SER A 83 -3.18 -4.26 -16.63
N SER A 84 -4.37 -4.17 -16.01
CA SER A 84 -4.54 -4.34 -14.56
C SER A 84 -4.60 -5.82 -14.19
N PHE A 85 -4.12 -6.17 -13.00
CA PHE A 85 -4.12 -7.52 -12.47
C PHE A 85 -4.57 -7.52 -11.00
N GLY A 86 -5.40 -8.50 -10.62
CA GLY A 86 -5.96 -8.60 -9.26
C GLY A 86 -7.08 -7.60 -8.91
N LEU A 87 -7.30 -6.60 -9.76
CA LEU A 87 -8.33 -5.56 -9.59
C LEU A 87 -9.37 -5.59 -10.71
N SER A 88 -10.61 -5.24 -10.37
CA SER A 88 -11.68 -4.97 -11.32
C SER A 88 -12.10 -3.50 -11.29
N ALA A 89 -12.72 -3.01 -12.37
CA ALA A 89 -13.19 -1.63 -12.46
C ALA A 89 -14.15 -1.25 -11.31
N GLY A 90 -14.99 -2.18 -10.85
CA GLY A 90 -15.92 -1.95 -9.74
C GLY A 90 -15.28 -1.80 -8.37
N GLN A 91 -13.97 -2.05 -8.26
CA GLN A 91 -13.20 -1.91 -7.02
C GLN A 91 -12.32 -0.65 -7.00
N VAL A 92 -12.33 0.16 -8.06
CA VAL A 92 -11.46 1.33 -8.21
C VAL A 92 -12.30 2.58 -8.42
N PHE A 93 -12.13 3.56 -7.53
CA PHE A 93 -12.92 4.79 -7.52
C PHE A 93 -12.02 6.00 -7.68
N PHE A 94 -12.07 6.63 -8.85
CA PHE A 94 -11.36 7.87 -9.14
C PHE A 94 -12.18 9.08 -8.66
N SER A 95 -11.50 10.10 -8.13
CA SER A 95 -12.12 11.37 -7.76
C SER A 95 -11.14 12.53 -7.90
N PHE A 96 -11.65 13.67 -8.34
CA PHE A 96 -10.92 14.90 -8.56
C PHE A 96 -11.91 16.08 -8.48
N THR A 97 -11.39 17.30 -8.41
CA THR A 97 -12.22 18.52 -8.28
C THR A 97 -11.65 19.64 -9.13
N GLY A 98 -12.52 20.34 -9.86
CA GLY A 98 -12.16 21.42 -10.78
C GLY A 98 -11.95 20.93 -12.20
N GLU A 99 -11.82 21.90 -13.12
CA GLU A 99 -11.60 21.69 -14.56
C GLU A 99 -10.16 21.21 -14.86
N HIS A 100 -9.18 21.81 -14.17
CA HIS A 100 -7.76 21.44 -14.25
C HIS A 100 -7.24 20.90 -12.91
N PRO A 101 -7.69 19.72 -12.46
CA PRO A 101 -7.34 19.20 -11.16
C PRO A 101 -5.83 18.98 -11.02
N LYS A 102 -5.26 19.49 -9.93
CA LYS A 102 -3.87 19.22 -9.53
C LYS A 102 -3.70 17.90 -8.78
N VAL A 103 -4.79 17.31 -8.33
CA VAL A 103 -4.79 16.11 -7.50
C VAL A 103 -5.82 15.12 -8.03
N LEU A 104 -5.34 13.93 -8.38
CA LEU A 104 -6.18 12.78 -8.66
C LEU A 104 -6.15 11.85 -7.44
N ARG A 105 -7.32 11.48 -6.93
CA ARG A 105 -7.47 10.55 -5.81
C ARG A 105 -8.08 9.25 -6.32
N ILE A 106 -7.52 8.14 -5.85
CA ILE A 106 -7.95 6.79 -6.14
C ILE A 106 -8.26 6.13 -4.81
N ARG A 107 -9.47 5.60 -4.65
CA ARG A 107 -9.84 4.76 -3.51
C ARG A 107 -10.15 3.36 -4.00
N PHE A 108 -9.89 2.39 -3.16
CA PHE A 108 -10.16 0.99 -3.46
C PHE A 108 -11.34 0.49 -2.61
N ALA A 109 -12.10 -0.46 -3.14
CA ALA A 109 -13.04 -1.21 -2.31
C ALA A 109 -12.28 -1.90 -1.16
N PRO A 110 -12.95 -2.17 -0.03
CA PRO A 110 -12.34 -2.93 1.06
C PRO A 110 -11.72 -4.23 0.55
N ASP A 111 -10.50 -4.51 1.01
CA ASP A 111 -9.75 -5.72 0.70
C ASP A 111 -9.38 -5.98 -0.77
N ALA A 112 -9.58 -5.00 -1.66
CA ALA A 112 -9.41 -5.21 -3.10
C ALA A 112 -7.95 -5.18 -3.58
N PHE A 113 -7.12 -4.24 -3.12
CA PHE A 113 -5.76 -4.04 -3.64
C PHE A 113 -4.73 -4.70 -2.73
N ALA A 114 -4.40 -5.96 -3.00
CA ALA A 114 -3.51 -6.82 -2.24
C ALA A 114 -2.08 -6.86 -2.80
N PRO A 115 -1.10 -7.36 -2.03
CA PRO A 115 0.24 -7.64 -2.54
C PRO A 115 0.20 -8.56 -3.76
N GLY A 116 0.90 -8.20 -4.82
CA GLY A 116 0.91 -8.84 -6.13
C GLY A 116 -0.01 -8.19 -7.16
N ASP A 117 -0.93 -7.32 -6.74
CA ASP A 117 -1.88 -6.67 -7.65
C ASP A 117 -1.26 -5.46 -8.36
N ARG A 118 -1.88 -5.08 -9.48
CA ARG A 118 -1.51 -3.93 -10.29
C ARG A 118 -2.74 -3.19 -10.78
N LEU A 119 -2.78 -1.89 -10.55
CA LEU A 119 -3.69 -0.96 -11.20
C LEU A 119 -2.99 -0.33 -12.40
N GLN A 120 -3.66 -0.32 -13.56
CA GLN A 120 -3.30 0.53 -14.69
C GLN A 120 -4.49 1.38 -15.12
N PHE A 121 -4.23 2.63 -15.45
CA PHE A 121 -5.25 3.55 -15.93
C PHE A 121 -4.66 4.62 -16.85
N ALA A 122 -5.51 5.16 -17.70
CA ALA A 122 -5.20 6.30 -18.57
C ALA A 122 -5.69 7.59 -17.90
N ALA A 123 -4.84 8.61 -17.85
CA ALA A 123 -5.24 9.97 -17.50
C ALA A 123 -4.39 10.97 -18.28
N ASP A 124 -5.06 11.85 -19.01
CA ASP A 124 -4.39 12.92 -19.75
C ASP A 124 -3.94 14.04 -18.83
N ILE A 125 -2.83 14.68 -19.21
CA ILE A 125 -2.16 15.68 -18.40
C ILE A 125 -1.54 16.76 -19.26
N ASP A 126 -1.54 17.97 -18.73
CA ASP A 126 -1.16 19.15 -19.48
C ASP A 126 -0.33 20.13 -18.66
N GLY A 127 0.22 21.15 -19.31
CA GLY A 127 1.03 22.18 -18.65
C GLY A 127 2.46 21.79 -18.29
N LEU A 128 2.95 20.61 -18.70
CA LEU A 128 4.33 20.14 -18.46
C LEU A 128 5.23 20.12 -19.71
N GLY A 129 4.72 20.54 -20.88
CA GLY A 129 5.44 20.53 -22.15
C GLY A 129 5.33 19.20 -22.92
N SER A 130 6.00 19.07 -24.07
CA SER A 130 5.75 17.99 -25.05
C SER A 130 6.25 16.59 -24.67
N LYS A 131 7.17 16.46 -23.71
CA LYS A 131 7.79 15.19 -23.27
C LYS A 131 7.34 14.79 -21.86
N VAL A 132 6.05 14.57 -21.73
CA VAL A 132 5.35 14.49 -20.44
C VAL A 132 5.87 13.37 -19.54
N GLY A 133 5.98 12.14 -20.03
CA GLY A 133 6.31 11.00 -19.17
C GLY A 133 7.70 11.10 -18.53
N GLY A 134 8.69 11.69 -19.19
CA GLY A 134 9.98 12.04 -18.58
C GLY A 134 9.93 13.34 -17.76
N ALA A 135 9.09 14.30 -18.15
CA ALA A 135 8.89 15.55 -17.43
C ALA A 135 8.18 15.37 -16.07
N LEU A 136 7.52 14.25 -15.83
CA LEU A 136 6.87 13.95 -14.54
C LEU A 136 7.83 13.84 -13.36
N GLY A 137 9.11 13.58 -13.58
CA GLY A 137 10.16 13.69 -12.56
C GLY A 137 10.81 15.08 -12.47
N GLY A 138 10.51 15.98 -13.40
CA GLY A 138 10.88 17.39 -13.36
C GLY A 138 10.03 18.19 -12.35
N TYR A 139 10.41 19.43 -12.05
CA TYR A 139 9.69 20.32 -11.12
C TYR A 139 9.44 19.76 -9.70
N GLY A 140 10.29 18.83 -9.24
CA GLY A 140 10.15 18.17 -7.93
C GLY A 140 9.38 16.85 -7.97
N GLY A 141 8.88 16.45 -9.14
CA GLY A 141 8.22 15.18 -9.38
C GLY A 141 6.74 15.17 -9.00
N VAL A 142 5.93 14.35 -9.69
CA VAL A 142 4.57 14.03 -9.24
C VAL A 142 4.67 13.36 -7.87
N GLN A 143 3.95 13.88 -6.88
CA GLN A 143 3.94 13.28 -5.56
C GLN A 143 2.88 12.18 -5.50
N MET A 144 3.30 10.98 -5.11
CA MET A 144 2.44 9.84 -4.81
C MET A 144 2.30 9.69 -3.30
N ASN A 145 1.06 9.80 -2.81
CA ASN A 145 0.69 9.53 -1.43
C ASN A 145 -0.09 8.21 -1.38
N ILE A 146 0.39 7.24 -0.63
CA ILE A 146 -0.26 5.94 -0.42
C ILE A 146 -0.79 5.86 1.01
N GLY A 147 -2.01 5.34 1.16
CA GLY A 147 -2.58 4.95 2.45
C GLY A 147 -2.95 3.47 2.45
N LEU A 148 -2.45 2.74 3.44
CA LEU A 148 -2.78 1.33 3.67
C LEU A 148 -4.07 1.21 4.50
N SER A 149 -4.70 0.03 4.46
CA SER A 149 -5.94 -0.29 5.18
C SER A 149 -5.81 -0.20 6.70
N ASP A 150 -4.60 -0.45 7.24
CA ASP A 150 -4.29 -0.34 8.67
C ASP A 150 -4.02 1.11 9.13
N GLY A 151 -4.13 2.08 8.23
CA GLY A 151 -3.94 3.50 8.52
C GLY A 151 -2.51 4.01 8.33
N ARG A 152 -1.51 3.14 8.10
CA ARG A 152 -0.16 3.58 7.71
C ARG A 152 -0.18 4.31 6.38
N ARG A 153 0.80 5.20 6.20
CA ARG A 153 0.91 6.05 5.01
C ARG A 153 2.35 6.21 4.58
N GLY A 154 2.54 6.46 3.30
CA GLY A 154 3.82 6.85 2.75
C GLY A 154 3.68 7.88 1.63
N VAL A 155 4.73 8.66 1.44
CA VAL A 155 4.78 9.74 0.47
C VAL A 155 6.12 9.68 -0.25
N THR A 156 6.08 9.79 -1.57
CA THR A 156 7.28 9.79 -2.40
C THR A 156 7.01 10.54 -3.70
N ASN A 157 8.05 10.91 -4.43
CA ASN A 157 7.93 11.62 -5.70
C ASN A 157 8.45 10.77 -6.85
N PHE A 158 7.75 10.83 -7.98
CA PHE A 158 8.22 10.31 -9.24
C PHE A 158 9.56 10.94 -9.63
N ARG A 159 10.41 10.11 -10.21
CA ARG A 159 11.70 10.51 -10.79
C ARG A 159 11.69 10.17 -12.26
N THR A 160 12.32 11.02 -13.05
CA THR A 160 12.52 10.81 -14.48
C THR A 160 13.36 9.55 -14.65
N ASP A 161 12.85 8.61 -15.43
CA ASP A 161 13.55 7.38 -15.78
C ASP A 161 14.15 7.51 -17.18
N THR A 162 13.29 7.85 -18.15
CA THR A 162 13.67 8.13 -19.53
C THR A 162 13.06 9.46 -19.97
N GLU A 163 13.28 9.88 -21.21
CA GLU A 163 12.62 11.07 -21.76
C GLU A 163 11.09 10.97 -21.81
N VAL A 164 10.51 9.77 -21.68
CA VAL A 164 9.07 9.48 -21.83
C VAL A 164 8.50 8.64 -20.71
N ALA A 165 9.29 8.32 -19.68
CA ALA A 165 8.85 7.52 -18.55
C ALA A 165 9.39 8.07 -17.23
N SER A 166 8.58 7.92 -16.18
CA SER A 166 8.95 8.21 -14.81
C SER A 166 8.53 7.05 -13.91
N ARG A 167 9.26 6.88 -12.82
CA ARG A 167 9.02 5.81 -11.85
C ARG A 167 9.21 6.27 -10.43
N VAL A 168 8.66 5.50 -9.50
CA VAL A 168 8.85 5.67 -8.08
C VAL A 168 8.72 4.33 -7.35
N THR A 169 9.45 4.20 -6.25
CA THR A 169 9.28 3.13 -5.28
C THR A 169 9.07 3.77 -3.91
N LEU A 170 8.11 3.23 -3.16
CA LEU A 170 7.78 3.63 -1.80
C LEU A 170 7.89 2.42 -0.89
N GLU A 171 8.59 2.60 0.22
CA GLU A 171 8.62 1.63 1.31
C GLU A 171 7.85 2.19 2.50
N ILE A 172 6.89 1.41 3.03
CA ILE A 172 6.19 1.73 4.28
C ILE A 172 6.58 0.66 5.30
N GLY A 173 7.31 1.05 6.35
CA GLY A 173 7.76 0.13 7.39
C GLY A 173 6.61 -0.65 8.04
N PRO A 174 6.87 -1.84 8.62
CA PRO A 174 5.84 -2.74 9.14
C PRO A 174 4.97 -2.07 10.22
N SER A 175 3.76 -2.59 10.42
CA SER A 175 2.91 -2.14 11.53
C SER A 175 3.59 -2.45 12.86
N VAL A 176 3.81 -1.42 13.67
CA VAL A 176 4.36 -1.59 15.04
C VAL A 176 3.28 -2.02 16.04
N VAL A 177 2.04 -2.23 15.57
CA VAL A 177 0.92 -2.58 16.45
C VAL A 177 1.08 -4.03 16.90
N PRO A 178 1.28 -4.28 18.21
CA PRO A 178 1.21 -5.64 18.73
C PRO A 178 -0.27 -6.04 18.70
N GLU A 179 -0.69 -6.79 17.68
CA GLU A 179 -2.05 -7.33 17.62
C GLU A 179 -2.32 -8.18 18.86
N THR A 180 -3.03 -7.62 19.85
CA THR A 180 -3.82 -8.24 20.94
C THR A 180 -3.22 -9.42 21.73
N GLY A 181 -1.99 -9.83 21.45
CA GLY A 181 -1.32 -10.94 22.04
C GLY A 181 -1.03 -10.67 23.52
N ARG A 182 -0.77 -9.43 23.93
CA ARG A 182 -0.42 -9.18 25.34
C ARG A 182 -1.44 -9.69 26.36
N THR A 183 -2.73 -9.73 26.04
CA THR A 183 -3.76 -10.22 26.95
C THR A 183 -3.86 -11.75 26.97
N ILE A 184 -3.79 -12.40 25.80
CA ILE A 184 -3.79 -13.88 25.70
C ILE A 184 -2.45 -14.44 26.20
N TRP A 185 -1.33 -13.75 25.97
CA TRP A 185 0.01 -14.15 26.39
C TRP A 185 0.20 -14.12 27.91
N LEU A 186 -0.35 -13.12 28.62
CA LEU A 186 -0.36 -13.15 30.09
C LEU A 186 -1.14 -14.35 30.63
N LEU A 187 -2.27 -14.69 30.00
CA LEU A 187 -3.10 -15.84 30.37
C LEU A 187 -2.43 -17.18 30.00
N LEU A 188 -1.77 -17.28 28.85
CA LEU A 188 -1.05 -18.49 28.42
C LEU A 188 0.23 -18.70 29.22
N CYS A 189 1.00 -17.64 29.51
CA CYS A 189 2.15 -17.71 30.40
C CYS A 189 1.72 -18.04 31.83
N ALA A 190 0.66 -17.40 32.36
CA ALA A 190 0.13 -17.73 33.67
C ALA A 190 -0.38 -19.18 33.73
N GLY A 191 -1.09 -19.65 32.70
CA GLY A 191 -1.55 -21.03 32.59
C GLY A 191 -0.42 -22.05 32.49
N LEU A 192 0.62 -21.77 31.70
CA LEU A 192 1.82 -22.63 31.58
C LEU A 192 2.65 -22.65 32.87
N ILE A 193 2.74 -21.53 33.59
CA ILE A 193 3.37 -21.47 34.91
C ILE A 193 2.58 -22.29 35.93
N LEU A 194 1.24 -22.19 35.94
CA LEU A 194 0.37 -23.00 36.79
C LEU A 194 0.50 -24.51 36.50
N CYS A 195 0.50 -24.93 35.23
CA CYS A 195 0.68 -26.34 34.87
C CYS A 195 2.10 -26.87 35.18
N ALA A 196 3.13 -26.01 35.13
CA ALA A 196 4.49 -26.39 35.52
C ALA A 196 4.66 -26.54 37.03
N LEU A 197 3.88 -25.81 37.83
CA LEU A 197 3.89 -25.91 39.29
C LEU A 197 3.18 -27.18 39.79
N ASP A 198 2.12 -27.63 39.12
CA ASP A 198 1.38 -28.86 39.47
C ASP A 198 2.15 -30.16 39.18
N THR A 199 3.23 -30.10 38.38
CA THR A 199 4.05 -31.27 38.04
C THR A 199 5.34 -31.38 38.88
N LEU A 200 5.56 -30.47 39.83
CA LEU A 200 6.67 -30.55 40.78
C LEU A 200 6.35 -31.57 41.90
N PRO A 201 7.12 -32.66 42.04
CA PRO A 201 6.86 -33.72 43.02
C PRO A 201 7.01 -33.30 44.50
N TRP A 202 7.34 -32.02 44.76
CA TRP A 202 7.51 -31.47 46.10
C TRP A 202 6.23 -30.80 46.66
N VAL A 203 5.19 -30.60 45.83
CA VAL A 203 3.93 -29.93 46.26
C VAL A 203 2.93 -30.93 46.88
N ASN A 204 3.13 -32.23 46.71
CA ASN A 204 2.32 -33.27 47.39
C ASN A 204 2.67 -33.47 48.89
N GLY A 205 3.48 -32.60 49.48
CA GLY A 205 3.94 -32.71 50.88
C GLY A 205 3.20 -31.85 51.90
N PHE A 206 2.38 -30.87 51.50
CA PHE A 206 1.69 -30.00 52.47
C PHE A 206 0.35 -30.61 52.91
N LYS A 207 0.43 -31.60 53.80
CA LYS A 207 -0.63 -31.85 54.78
C LYS A 207 -0.49 -30.84 55.94
N CYS A 208 -1.59 -30.17 56.23
CA CYS A 208 -1.96 -29.43 57.45
C CYS A 208 -0.84 -29.08 58.46
N LEU A 209 -0.60 -27.79 58.69
CA LEU A 209 -0.37 -27.30 60.05
C LEU A 209 -1.69 -26.77 60.59
N ASN A 210 -2.26 -27.47 61.57
CA ASN A 210 -3.25 -26.94 62.48
C ASN A 210 -2.59 -25.86 63.35
N LEU A 211 -3.12 -24.65 63.31
CA LEU A 211 -3.19 -23.72 64.45
C LEU A 211 -4.59 -23.10 64.44
#